data_AF-A0A0U1LMC9-F1
#
_entry.id   AF-A0A0U1LMC9-F1
#
_cell.length_a   1.000
_cell.length_b   1.000
_cell.length_c   1.000
_cell.angle_alpha   90.00
_cell.angle_beta   90.00
_cell.angle_gamma   90.00
#
_symmetry.space_group_name_H-M   'P 1'
#
loop_
_entity.id
_entity.type
_entity.pdbx_description
1 polymer ?
#
loop_
_entity_poly.entity_id
_entity_poly.type
_entity_poly.pdbx_seq_one_letter_code
_entity_poly.pdbx_strand_id
1 'polypeptide(L)'
;MTPPAATIDQFREHQQKLGLTHSVLTHGLSYGADCSSLMAFVQELHPTKTKAIGVIDPANVTPEELVSLHNSGIRGIRVNMYKYQAMHDVDQQIAALRDHSRILQQHCPGWSMAFTHTHPEFWTRLKPFIEQEIIPTGIKLVTDHFALLKGSSSLPAENGVADATQQPGFKEIIDLVRAGHLFVKISAPYRVSKQAPNYEDLKPLVRALFDANPRQTLWGSDWPHTPEMKVRTYEEAMTEVSFLDVDDLAWLKSLRSWLTAEEWDALMVSNPKSLAMGASRHVETAHELVFRALTSMAATPIFPSHANRNGWMEDIPPFSYNGRLDKIGDRMFTPISFFTAVFHVFMVFSLAATLFTRNKNFDFSPTRFYQVASTAAIEGISAISLHGLQSILLLTTQGMIGPADFNVWTLSHIAMSHCVDLGLHREPKAAADGSLTALFLKRLIFYTALKLDRTIATIQGRPLVGSHDNAILYPQQLHYLGISIHQFKLDQVVSEIKVLFYHLHKNDRVFNFSRDHAENQTRLKAALDGWIADAQEICSRHDNHNSNPKGLTAHSRIQSKLRYAHDSLLRPDSAPYTVGTEQDTVSQTHHGNTGFLDAYNEPEAETMDTFMDSFFSDYLQGDWSWDPFSTFSSTDL
;
A
#
# COMPACT_ATOMS: atom_id res chain seq x y z
N MET A 1 -26.03 -29.32 20.72
CA MET A 1 -27.22 -29.18 19.85
C MET A 1 -26.89 -29.85 18.53
N THR A 2 -27.90 -30.33 17.81
CA THR A 2 -27.80 -30.53 16.37
C THR A 2 -28.49 -29.34 15.69
N PRO A 3 -27.75 -28.31 15.21
CA PRO A 3 -28.33 -27.28 14.37
C PRO A 3 -28.58 -27.83 12.94
N PRO A 4 -29.49 -27.22 12.15
CA PRO A 4 -29.62 -27.54 10.74
C PRO A 4 -28.31 -27.31 9.97
N ALA A 5 -28.21 -27.90 8.77
CA ALA A 5 -27.09 -27.65 7.88
C ALA A 5 -27.13 -26.20 7.35
N ALA A 6 -26.08 -25.44 7.64
CA ALA A 6 -25.84 -24.11 7.07
C ALA A 6 -24.80 -24.24 5.95
N THR A 7 -25.20 -24.03 4.69
CA THR A 7 -24.37 -24.31 3.51
C THR A 7 -23.48 -23.15 3.12
N ILE A 8 -22.43 -23.43 2.34
CA ILE A 8 -21.53 -22.40 1.82
C ILE A 8 -22.26 -21.45 0.85
N ASP A 9 -23.24 -21.93 0.09
CA ASP A 9 -24.01 -21.07 -0.80
C ASP A 9 -24.98 -20.14 -0.05
N GLN A 10 -25.59 -20.61 1.04
CA GLN A 10 -26.33 -19.74 1.97
C GLN A 10 -25.40 -18.69 2.61
N PHE A 11 -24.16 -19.06 2.93
CA PHE A 11 -23.16 -18.10 3.42
C PHE A 11 -22.75 -17.09 2.34
N ARG A 12 -22.56 -17.53 1.08
CA ARG A 12 -22.27 -16.64 -0.07
C ARG A 12 -23.42 -15.66 -0.31
N GLU A 13 -24.68 -16.11 -0.22
CA GLU A 13 -25.87 -15.25 -0.31
C GLU A 13 -25.91 -14.23 0.83
N HIS A 14 -25.67 -14.66 2.07
CA HIS A 14 -25.56 -13.78 3.24
C HIS A 14 -24.46 -12.72 3.09
N GLN A 15 -23.28 -13.11 2.60
CA GLN A 15 -22.19 -12.18 2.29
C GLN A 15 -22.59 -11.15 1.22
N GLN A 16 -23.26 -11.58 0.14
CA GLN A 16 -23.71 -10.69 -0.92
C GLN A 16 -24.78 -9.71 -0.43
N LYS A 17 -25.79 -10.18 0.32
CA LYS A 17 -26.86 -9.38 0.92
C LYS A 17 -26.33 -8.24 1.82
N LEU A 18 -25.20 -8.47 2.48
CA LEU A 18 -24.55 -7.51 3.38
C LEU A 18 -23.34 -6.77 2.76
N GLY A 19 -22.97 -7.04 1.51
CA GLY A 19 -21.82 -6.44 0.83
C GLY A 19 -20.44 -6.88 1.39
N LEU A 20 -20.37 -8.02 2.09
CA LEU A 20 -19.15 -8.50 2.74
C LEU A 20 -18.18 -9.11 1.73
N THR A 21 -16.98 -8.53 1.62
CA THR A 21 -15.95 -8.95 0.63
C THR A 21 -14.96 -9.99 1.17
N HIS A 22 -14.89 -10.13 2.49
CA HIS A 22 -13.95 -10.97 3.24
C HIS A 22 -14.66 -11.63 4.43
N SER A 23 -14.06 -12.68 5.00
CA SER A 23 -14.62 -13.40 6.15
C SER A 23 -13.57 -14.01 7.08
N VAL A 24 -13.93 -14.14 8.36
CA VAL A 24 -13.16 -14.87 9.37
C VAL A 24 -14.05 -15.96 9.98
N LEU A 25 -13.93 -17.18 9.46
CA LEU A 25 -14.72 -18.32 9.94
C LEU A 25 -14.22 -18.76 11.32
N THR A 26 -15.11 -18.81 12.31
CA THR A 26 -14.76 -19.25 13.67
C THR A 26 -15.23 -20.68 13.88
N HIS A 27 -14.37 -21.56 14.38
CA HIS A 27 -14.68 -22.97 14.57
C HIS A 27 -15.85 -23.19 15.55
N GLY A 28 -16.74 -24.12 15.20
CA GLY A 28 -17.82 -24.53 16.09
C GLY A 28 -17.28 -25.40 17.22
N LEU A 29 -17.41 -24.95 18.47
CA LEU A 29 -16.88 -25.63 19.66
C LEU A 29 -17.40 -27.08 19.85
N SER A 30 -18.49 -27.43 19.15
CA SER A 30 -19.08 -28.78 19.08
C SER A 30 -18.22 -29.81 18.31
N TYR A 31 -17.33 -29.37 17.43
CA TYR A 31 -16.42 -30.25 16.67
C TYR A 31 -15.10 -30.53 17.43
N GLY A 32 -14.98 -30.05 18.67
CA GLY A 32 -13.79 -30.24 19.50
C GLY A 32 -12.62 -29.41 18.99
N ALA A 33 -11.53 -30.09 18.60
CA ALA A 33 -10.34 -29.48 17.99
C ALA A 33 -10.13 -29.91 16.53
N ASP A 34 -11.02 -30.72 15.95
CA ASP A 34 -10.91 -31.17 14.56
C ASP A 34 -11.30 -30.05 13.58
N CYS A 35 -10.30 -29.26 13.21
CA CYS A 35 -10.45 -28.15 12.27
C CYS A 35 -10.55 -28.58 10.80
N SER A 36 -10.62 -29.87 10.46
CA SER A 36 -10.61 -30.36 9.06
C SER A 36 -11.73 -29.76 8.19
N SER A 37 -12.96 -29.71 8.70
CA SER A 37 -14.11 -29.07 8.06
C SER A 37 -13.88 -27.57 7.79
N LEU A 38 -13.38 -26.86 8.81
CA LEU A 38 -13.03 -25.43 8.73
C LEU A 38 -11.93 -25.17 7.70
N MET A 39 -10.91 -26.03 7.64
CA MET A 39 -9.83 -25.94 6.65
C MET A 39 -10.38 -26.09 5.22
N ALA A 40 -11.29 -27.05 4.98
CA ALA A 40 -11.95 -27.22 3.68
C ALA A 40 -12.78 -25.98 3.29
N PHE A 41 -13.57 -25.44 4.23
CA PHE A 41 -14.39 -24.24 3.98
C PHE A 41 -13.55 -22.99 3.65
N VAL A 42 -12.37 -22.83 4.26
CA VAL A 42 -11.44 -21.74 3.91
C VAL A 42 -10.90 -21.86 2.48
N GLN A 43 -10.68 -23.08 1.98
CA GLN A 43 -10.28 -23.28 0.58
C GLN A 43 -11.41 -22.91 -0.39
N GLU A 44 -12.63 -23.39 -0.14
CA GLU A 44 -13.79 -23.17 -1.02
C GLU A 44 -14.32 -21.72 -1.02
N LEU A 45 -14.10 -20.99 0.08
CA LEU A 45 -14.37 -19.55 0.20
C LEU A 45 -13.14 -18.68 -0.11
N HIS A 46 -12.15 -19.26 -0.80
CA HIS A 46 -10.86 -18.70 -1.22
C HIS A 46 -9.96 -18.18 -0.06
N PRO A 47 -8.76 -18.77 0.16
CA PRO A 47 -7.85 -18.37 1.24
C PRO A 47 -7.30 -16.93 1.15
N THR A 48 -7.53 -16.22 0.06
CA THR A 48 -7.21 -14.78 -0.09
C THR A 48 -8.27 -13.87 0.54
N LYS A 49 -9.55 -14.27 0.49
CA LYS A 49 -10.69 -13.52 1.08
C LYS A 49 -11.08 -14.03 2.46
N THR A 50 -10.87 -15.32 2.71
CA THR A 50 -11.30 -16.01 3.92
C THR A 50 -10.11 -16.42 4.78
N LYS A 51 -10.22 -16.15 6.08
CA LYS A 51 -9.33 -16.67 7.15
C LYS A 51 -10.16 -17.43 8.18
N ALA A 52 -9.48 -18.07 9.12
CA ALA A 52 -10.15 -18.85 10.16
C ALA A 52 -9.56 -18.67 11.57
N ILE A 53 -10.40 -18.95 12.56
CA ILE A 53 -10.06 -19.08 13.98
C ILE A 53 -10.41 -20.51 14.39
N GLY A 54 -9.39 -21.33 14.67
CA GLY A 54 -9.54 -22.75 14.99
C GLY A 54 -9.88 -23.03 16.46
N VAL A 55 -9.80 -24.30 16.85
CA VAL A 55 -9.66 -24.75 18.24
C VAL A 55 -8.48 -25.71 18.29
N ILE A 56 -7.70 -25.69 19.37
CA ILE A 56 -6.60 -26.63 19.62
C ILE A 56 -6.78 -27.29 20.98
N ASP A 57 -5.97 -28.30 21.26
CA ASP A 57 -5.81 -28.88 22.59
C ASP A 57 -4.36 -28.73 23.04
N PRO A 58 -4.02 -27.81 23.96
CA PRO A 58 -2.63 -27.52 24.32
C PRO A 58 -1.90 -28.70 24.99
N ALA A 59 -2.63 -29.73 25.43
CA ALA A 59 -2.06 -30.98 25.95
C ALA A 59 -1.69 -32.00 24.86
N ASN A 60 -2.26 -31.90 23.65
CA ASN A 60 -2.18 -32.93 22.60
C ASN A 60 -1.71 -32.42 21.23
N VAL A 61 -1.81 -31.11 20.95
CA VAL A 61 -1.51 -30.54 19.62
C VAL A 61 0.00 -30.52 19.33
N THR A 62 0.36 -30.94 18.11
CA THR A 62 1.75 -30.99 17.63
C THR A 62 2.17 -29.71 16.89
N PRO A 63 3.48 -29.38 16.84
CA PRO A 63 4.00 -28.30 16.01
C PRO A 63 3.63 -28.44 14.52
N GLU A 64 3.61 -29.68 14.02
CA GLU A 64 3.28 -30.03 12.63
C GLU A 64 1.82 -29.72 12.30
N GLU A 65 0.89 -30.04 13.21
CA GLU A 65 -0.52 -29.66 13.10
C GLU A 65 -0.68 -28.13 13.11
N LEU A 66 0.00 -27.41 14.01
CA LEU A 66 -0.05 -25.94 14.06
C LEU A 66 0.43 -25.30 12.75
N VAL A 67 1.47 -25.84 12.13
CA VAL A 67 1.93 -25.44 10.78
C VAL A 67 0.89 -25.77 9.70
N SER A 68 0.25 -26.94 9.76
CA SER A 68 -0.83 -27.34 8.84
C SER A 68 -2.04 -26.39 8.92
N LEU A 69 -2.49 -26.07 10.14
CA LEU A 69 -3.56 -25.11 10.42
C LEU A 69 -3.18 -23.72 9.89
N HIS A 70 -1.95 -23.26 10.13
CA HIS A 70 -1.46 -21.97 9.61
C HIS A 70 -1.47 -21.91 8.08
N ASN A 71 -0.95 -22.94 7.42
CA ASN A 71 -0.90 -23.02 5.95
C ASN A 71 -2.31 -23.06 5.35
N SER A 72 -3.26 -23.69 6.06
CA SER A 72 -4.68 -23.77 5.68
C SER A 72 -5.47 -22.48 5.95
N GLY A 73 -4.84 -21.41 6.45
CA GLY A 73 -5.44 -20.09 6.60
C GLY A 73 -5.95 -19.74 8.01
N ILE A 74 -5.70 -20.59 9.02
CA ILE A 74 -6.03 -20.29 10.42
C ILE A 74 -5.03 -19.26 10.99
N ARG A 75 -5.55 -18.27 11.72
CA ARG A 75 -4.81 -17.08 12.21
C ARG A 75 -5.10 -16.76 13.68
N GLY A 76 -5.61 -17.75 14.39
CA GLY A 76 -5.94 -17.68 15.81
C GLY A 76 -6.76 -18.87 16.26
N ILE A 77 -7.10 -18.88 17.53
CA ILE A 77 -7.90 -19.94 18.16
C ILE A 77 -9.04 -19.35 19.00
N ARG A 78 -10.10 -20.13 19.22
CA ARG A 78 -11.13 -19.87 20.23
C ARG A 78 -10.94 -20.86 21.38
N VAL A 79 -10.73 -20.37 22.61
CA VAL A 79 -10.55 -21.24 23.78
C VAL A 79 -11.91 -21.80 24.21
N ASN A 80 -12.03 -23.14 24.19
CA ASN A 80 -13.28 -23.83 24.49
C ASN A 80 -13.52 -23.92 26.01
N MET A 81 -14.06 -22.85 26.61
CA MET A 81 -14.29 -22.75 28.05
C MET A 81 -15.24 -23.83 28.62
N TYR A 82 -16.06 -24.48 27.79
CA TYR A 82 -16.86 -25.63 28.21
C TYR A 82 -16.01 -26.89 28.40
N LYS A 83 -15.04 -27.15 27.51
CA LYS A 83 -14.13 -28.31 27.60
C LYS A 83 -13.31 -28.28 28.90
N TYR A 84 -12.84 -27.11 29.30
CA TYR A 84 -12.00 -26.92 30.48
C TYR A 84 -12.81 -26.58 31.75
N GLN A 85 -14.14 -26.83 31.76
CA GLN A 85 -15.08 -26.54 32.87
C GLN A 85 -15.08 -25.07 33.37
N ALA A 86 -14.40 -24.19 32.65
CA ALA A 86 -14.04 -22.83 33.01
C ALA A 86 -15.19 -21.81 32.87
N MET A 87 -16.31 -22.16 32.23
CA MET A 87 -17.44 -21.24 32.04
C MET A 87 -17.95 -20.58 33.32
N HIS A 88 -17.79 -21.23 34.47
CA HIS A 88 -18.24 -20.74 35.78
C HIS A 88 -17.12 -20.65 36.84
N ASP A 89 -15.85 -20.75 36.42
CA ASP A 89 -14.68 -20.70 37.30
C ASP A 89 -13.56 -19.87 36.64
N VAL A 90 -13.23 -18.73 37.26
CA VAL A 90 -12.25 -17.77 36.74
C VAL A 90 -10.80 -18.26 36.87
N ASP A 91 -10.48 -19.11 37.86
CA ASP A 91 -9.15 -19.71 37.98
C ASP A 91 -8.93 -20.75 36.87
N GLN A 92 -9.97 -21.51 36.52
CA GLN A 92 -9.95 -22.41 35.35
C GLN A 92 -9.91 -21.63 34.02
N GLN A 93 -10.52 -20.44 33.90
CA GLN A 93 -10.35 -19.57 32.72
C GLN A 93 -8.91 -19.08 32.60
N ILE A 94 -8.32 -18.61 33.70
CA ILE A 94 -6.94 -18.14 33.76
C ILE A 94 -5.97 -19.28 33.42
N ALA A 95 -6.19 -20.50 33.95
CA ALA A 95 -5.41 -21.68 33.59
C ALA A 95 -5.53 -22.03 32.10
N ALA A 96 -6.74 -22.12 31.57
CA ALA A 96 -6.97 -22.43 30.16
C ALA A 96 -6.33 -21.39 29.23
N LEU A 97 -6.50 -20.08 29.49
CA LEU A 97 -5.88 -19.02 28.69
C LEU A 97 -4.34 -19.07 28.75
N ARG A 98 -3.76 -19.40 29.92
CA ARG A 98 -2.31 -19.53 30.13
C ARG A 98 -1.72 -20.74 29.38
N ASP A 99 -2.42 -21.87 29.36
CA ASP A 99 -1.94 -23.07 28.66
C ASP A 99 -2.02 -22.91 27.13
N HIS A 100 -3.05 -22.24 26.62
CA HIS A 100 -3.11 -21.90 25.21
C HIS A 100 -2.08 -20.81 24.83
N SER A 101 -1.84 -19.80 25.68
CA SER A 101 -0.88 -18.73 25.37
C SER A 101 0.55 -19.24 25.25
N ARG A 102 0.97 -20.20 26.08
CA ARG A 102 2.27 -20.90 25.98
C ARG A 102 2.48 -21.51 24.58
N ILE A 103 1.51 -22.31 24.11
CA ILE A 103 1.59 -22.97 22.80
C ILE A 103 1.62 -21.94 21.66
N LEU A 104 0.76 -20.91 21.72
CA LEU A 104 0.73 -19.86 20.71
C LEU A 104 2.03 -19.04 20.65
N GLN A 105 2.58 -18.66 21.81
CA GLN A 105 3.84 -17.90 21.90
C GLN A 105 5.02 -18.67 21.30
N GLN A 106 5.08 -19.98 21.53
CA GLN A 106 6.17 -20.83 21.06
C GLN A 106 6.05 -21.21 19.57
N HIS A 107 4.84 -21.47 19.07
CA HIS A 107 4.64 -22.09 17.76
C HIS A 107 3.82 -21.25 16.75
N CYS A 108 3.05 -20.26 17.20
CA CYS A 108 2.15 -19.47 16.35
C CYS A 108 2.27 -17.95 16.63
N PRO A 109 3.49 -17.36 16.55
CA PRO A 109 3.68 -15.94 16.78
C PRO A 109 2.79 -15.11 15.86
N GLY A 110 2.06 -14.16 16.44
CA GLY A 110 1.13 -13.30 15.72
C GLY A 110 -0.28 -13.87 15.51
N TRP A 111 -0.59 -15.08 15.97
CA TRP A 111 -1.98 -15.54 16.07
C TRP A 111 -2.76 -14.78 17.15
N SER A 112 -4.08 -14.72 16.98
CA SER A 112 -5.03 -14.19 17.96
C SER A 112 -5.61 -15.28 18.86
N MET A 113 -6.05 -14.91 20.07
CA MET A 113 -6.72 -15.82 21.00
C MET A 113 -8.08 -15.23 21.40
N ALA A 114 -9.16 -15.93 21.07
CA ALA A 114 -10.53 -15.53 21.34
C ALA A 114 -11.16 -16.34 22.48
N PHE A 115 -12.00 -15.71 23.30
CA PHE A 115 -12.80 -16.41 24.31
C PHE A 115 -14.14 -15.71 24.62
N THR A 116 -15.01 -16.42 25.35
CA THR A 116 -16.29 -15.92 25.84
C THR A 116 -16.59 -16.54 27.21
N HIS A 117 -17.30 -15.82 28.07
CA HIS A 117 -17.78 -16.28 29.38
C HIS A 117 -19.08 -15.54 29.74
N THR A 118 -19.83 -16.04 30.74
CA THR A 118 -21.16 -15.49 31.13
C THR A 118 -21.15 -14.62 32.39
N HIS A 119 -19.97 -14.34 32.94
CA HIS A 119 -19.76 -13.72 34.27
C HIS A 119 -18.91 -12.45 34.16
N PRO A 120 -19.51 -11.26 33.92
CA PRO A 120 -18.76 -10.01 33.78
C PRO A 120 -17.93 -9.62 35.01
N GLU A 121 -18.33 -10.05 36.20
CA GLU A 121 -17.59 -9.85 37.45
C GLU A 121 -16.18 -10.49 37.45
N PHE A 122 -15.94 -11.50 36.59
CA PHE A 122 -14.63 -12.12 36.42
C PHE A 122 -13.59 -11.16 35.83
N TRP A 123 -14.00 -10.10 35.11
CA TRP A 123 -13.05 -9.12 34.53
C TRP A 123 -12.15 -8.46 35.57
N THR A 124 -12.60 -8.33 36.82
CA THR A 124 -11.81 -7.88 37.98
C THR A 124 -10.55 -8.71 38.20
N ARG A 125 -10.60 -10.02 37.92
CA ARG A 125 -9.46 -10.95 38.03
C ARG A 125 -8.78 -11.22 36.69
N LEU A 126 -9.52 -11.19 35.58
CA LEU A 126 -8.94 -11.34 34.24
C LEU A 126 -8.06 -10.15 33.86
N LYS A 127 -8.44 -8.91 34.20
CA LYS A 127 -7.65 -7.70 33.86
C LYS A 127 -6.17 -7.77 34.28
N PRO A 128 -5.83 -7.98 35.58
CA PRO A 128 -4.43 -8.07 35.98
C PRO A 128 -3.70 -9.29 35.37
N PHE A 129 -4.38 -10.41 35.17
CA PHE A 129 -3.82 -11.57 34.46
C PHE A 129 -3.48 -11.25 33.00
N ILE A 130 -4.38 -10.55 32.29
CA ILE A 130 -4.15 -10.14 30.91
C ILE A 130 -2.95 -9.20 30.83
N GLU A 131 -2.93 -8.17 31.67
CA GLU A 131 -1.87 -7.16 31.75
C GLU A 131 -0.49 -7.76 32.10
N GLN A 132 -0.44 -8.74 33.01
CA GLN A 132 0.81 -9.30 33.54
C GLN A 132 1.31 -10.54 32.80
N GLU A 133 0.43 -11.35 32.21
CA GLU A 133 0.79 -12.64 31.62
C GLU A 133 0.44 -12.78 30.13
N ILE A 134 -0.63 -12.15 29.64
CA ILE A 134 -1.00 -12.26 28.21
C ILE A 134 -0.28 -11.21 27.37
N ILE A 135 -0.31 -9.93 27.74
CA ILE A 135 0.31 -8.86 26.95
C ILE A 135 1.82 -9.07 26.70
N PRO A 136 2.64 -9.54 27.67
CA PRO A 136 4.05 -9.86 27.41
C PRO A 136 4.32 -10.97 26.38
N THR A 137 3.31 -11.78 26.01
CA THR A 137 3.46 -12.79 24.93
C THR A 137 3.31 -12.20 23.54
N GLY A 138 2.76 -10.98 23.41
CA GLY A 138 2.41 -10.37 22.12
C GLY A 138 1.15 -10.96 21.45
N ILE A 139 0.41 -11.85 22.12
CA ILE A 139 -0.82 -12.44 21.59
C ILE A 139 -1.96 -11.40 21.63
N LYS A 140 -2.64 -11.22 20.49
CA LYS A 140 -3.83 -10.36 20.39
C LYS A 140 -5.03 -11.09 21.00
N LEU A 141 -5.42 -10.69 22.22
CA LEU A 141 -6.58 -11.24 22.92
C LEU A 141 -7.89 -10.62 22.39
N VAL A 142 -8.90 -11.46 22.18
CA VAL A 142 -10.22 -11.09 21.69
C VAL A 142 -11.29 -11.63 22.66
N THR A 143 -12.29 -10.82 22.99
CA THR A 143 -13.52 -11.29 23.64
C THR A 143 -14.70 -11.18 22.68
N ASP A 144 -15.48 -12.26 22.59
CA ASP A 144 -16.64 -12.34 21.70
C ASP A 144 -17.86 -11.57 22.24
N HIS A 145 -18.80 -11.25 21.35
CA HIS A 145 -20.17 -10.84 21.67
C HIS A 145 -20.29 -9.75 22.77
N PHE A 146 -19.61 -8.60 22.60
CA PHE A 146 -19.56 -7.51 23.59
C PHE A 146 -19.03 -7.89 24.99
N ALA A 147 -18.26 -8.99 25.12
CA ALA A 147 -17.93 -9.61 26.42
C ALA A 147 -19.17 -9.99 27.26
N LEU A 148 -20.32 -10.17 26.60
CA LEU A 148 -21.66 -10.28 27.18
C LEU A 148 -22.08 -9.14 28.14
N LEU A 149 -21.51 -7.93 27.97
CA LEU A 149 -22.09 -6.70 28.52
C LEU A 149 -23.48 -6.46 27.91
N LYS A 150 -24.48 -6.26 28.76
CA LYS A 150 -25.90 -6.22 28.37
C LYS A 150 -26.40 -4.79 28.14
N GLY A 151 -27.20 -4.60 27.10
CA GLY A 151 -28.02 -3.40 26.91
C GLY A 151 -29.13 -3.31 27.96
N SER A 152 -29.72 -2.13 28.13
CA SER A 152 -30.69 -1.87 29.20
C SER A 152 -31.97 -2.71 29.12
N SER A 153 -32.34 -3.25 27.95
CA SER A 153 -33.45 -4.20 27.80
C SER A 153 -33.15 -5.60 28.36
N SER A 154 -31.87 -5.94 28.55
CA SER A 154 -31.38 -7.26 29.01
C SER A 154 -30.79 -7.26 30.41
N LEU A 155 -30.64 -6.09 31.05
CA LEU A 155 -30.22 -5.98 32.45
C LEU A 155 -31.34 -6.42 33.41
N PRO A 156 -31.02 -7.00 34.59
CA PRO A 156 -32.01 -7.32 35.61
C PRO A 156 -32.55 -6.03 36.25
N ALA A 157 -33.87 -5.82 36.19
CA ALA A 157 -34.53 -4.64 36.76
C ALA A 157 -34.35 -4.52 38.29
N GLU A 158 -34.09 -5.63 38.98
CA GLU A 158 -34.08 -5.73 40.45
C GLU A 158 -32.81 -5.14 41.11
N ASN A 159 -31.73 -4.93 40.36
CA ASN A 159 -30.45 -4.45 40.89
C ASN A 159 -30.23 -2.93 40.75
N GLY A 160 -31.23 -2.17 40.27
CA GLY A 160 -31.13 -0.71 40.10
C GLY A 160 -30.20 -0.22 38.97
N VAL A 161 -29.46 -1.13 38.32
CA VAL A 161 -28.58 -0.83 37.17
C VAL A 161 -29.43 -0.67 35.89
N ALA A 162 -30.07 0.50 35.77
CA ALA A 162 -30.77 0.91 34.54
C ALA A 162 -29.78 1.38 33.44
N ASP A 163 -28.58 1.80 33.83
CA ASP A 163 -27.50 2.25 32.96
C ASP A 163 -26.52 1.11 32.65
N ALA A 164 -26.38 0.79 31.36
CA ALA A 164 -25.48 -0.26 30.88
C ALA A 164 -23.99 0.01 31.17
N THR A 165 -23.59 1.24 31.48
CA THR A 165 -22.21 1.58 31.88
C THR A 165 -21.90 1.27 33.34
N GLN A 166 -22.89 0.93 34.17
CA GLN A 166 -22.72 0.66 35.61
C GLN A 166 -22.75 -0.84 35.96
N GLN A 167 -22.76 -1.74 34.97
CA GLN A 167 -22.73 -3.18 35.20
C GLN A 167 -21.32 -3.71 35.53
N PRO A 168 -21.17 -4.81 36.28
CA PRO A 168 -19.86 -5.39 36.61
C PRO A 168 -18.98 -5.65 35.39
N GLY A 169 -17.67 -5.48 35.53
CA GLY A 169 -16.69 -5.70 34.47
C GLY A 169 -16.64 -4.63 33.37
N PHE A 170 -17.65 -3.77 33.23
CA PHE A 170 -17.68 -2.70 32.22
C PHE A 170 -16.42 -1.82 32.29
N LYS A 171 -16.07 -1.36 33.49
CA LYS A 171 -14.88 -0.54 33.75
C LYS A 171 -13.60 -1.26 33.32
N GLU A 172 -13.47 -2.53 33.68
CA GLU A 172 -12.28 -3.34 33.46
C GLU A 172 -12.06 -3.61 31.97
N ILE A 173 -13.13 -3.95 31.23
CA ILE A 173 -13.13 -4.10 29.77
C ILE A 173 -12.74 -2.78 29.11
N ILE A 174 -13.38 -1.68 29.50
CA ILE A 174 -13.16 -0.35 28.91
C ILE A 174 -11.73 0.15 29.17
N ASP A 175 -11.15 -0.15 30.33
CA ASP A 175 -9.74 0.14 30.61
C ASP A 175 -8.78 -0.70 29.75
N LEU A 176 -9.04 -2.01 29.58
CA LEU A 176 -8.24 -2.89 28.71
C LEU A 176 -8.31 -2.46 27.24
N VAL A 177 -9.50 -2.08 26.76
CA VAL A 177 -9.71 -1.52 25.40
C VAL A 177 -8.91 -0.22 25.24
N ARG A 178 -9.03 0.72 26.19
CA ARG A 178 -8.28 1.99 26.18
C ARG A 178 -6.77 1.79 26.18
N ALA A 179 -6.26 0.81 26.95
CA ALA A 179 -4.85 0.45 26.97
C ALA A 179 -4.37 -0.26 25.69
N GLY A 180 -5.29 -0.77 24.86
CA GLY A 180 -4.97 -1.55 23.66
C GLY A 180 -4.70 -3.03 23.92
N HIS A 181 -5.14 -3.54 25.08
CA HIS A 181 -4.87 -4.89 25.59
C HIS A 181 -5.93 -5.93 25.19
N LEU A 182 -7.11 -5.50 24.73
CA LEU A 182 -8.25 -6.38 24.47
C LEU A 182 -9.05 -5.89 23.26
N PHE A 183 -9.21 -6.75 22.25
CA PHE A 183 -10.18 -6.55 21.18
C PHE A 183 -11.58 -7.01 21.63
N VAL A 184 -12.61 -6.20 21.38
CA VAL A 184 -14.02 -6.56 21.66
C VAL A 184 -14.77 -6.76 20.35
N LYS A 185 -15.42 -7.93 20.20
CA LYS A 185 -16.20 -8.27 19.01
C LYS A 185 -17.66 -7.85 19.16
N ILE A 186 -18.02 -6.75 18.50
CA ILE A 186 -19.38 -6.23 18.31
C ILE A 186 -20.14 -7.19 17.39
N SER A 187 -20.82 -8.15 17.99
CA SER A 187 -21.43 -9.30 17.32
C SER A 187 -22.56 -9.91 18.14
N ALA A 188 -23.44 -10.67 17.48
CA ALA A 188 -24.56 -11.38 18.13
C ALA A 188 -25.40 -10.49 19.07
N PRO A 189 -25.92 -9.33 18.62
CA PRO A 189 -26.60 -8.36 19.50
C PRO A 189 -27.81 -8.95 20.25
N TYR A 190 -28.47 -9.96 19.68
CA TYR A 190 -29.55 -10.74 20.33
C TYR A 190 -29.12 -11.50 21.60
N ARG A 191 -27.81 -11.69 21.85
CA ARG A 191 -27.29 -12.27 23.11
C ARG A 191 -27.18 -11.25 24.25
N VAL A 192 -27.31 -9.95 23.94
CA VAL A 192 -27.07 -8.83 24.87
C VAL A 192 -28.17 -7.76 24.87
N SER A 193 -29.11 -7.77 23.91
CA SER A 193 -30.26 -6.86 23.81
C SER A 193 -31.50 -7.60 23.28
N LYS A 194 -32.68 -7.12 23.70
CA LYS A 194 -34.00 -7.58 23.22
C LYS A 194 -34.63 -6.61 22.20
N GLN A 195 -33.98 -5.48 21.89
CA GLN A 195 -34.53 -4.43 21.01
C GLN A 195 -34.28 -4.70 19.51
N ALA A 196 -34.48 -5.95 19.08
CA ALA A 196 -34.36 -6.32 17.67
C ALA A 196 -35.35 -5.53 16.78
N PRO A 197 -34.98 -5.18 15.53
CA PRO A 197 -33.72 -5.50 14.84
C PRO A 197 -32.64 -4.41 14.95
N ASN A 198 -32.92 -3.27 15.58
CA ASN A 198 -32.02 -2.10 15.60
C ASN A 198 -31.05 -2.11 16.79
N TYR A 199 -31.45 -2.70 17.92
CA TYR A 199 -30.68 -2.85 19.15
C TYR A 199 -30.14 -1.52 19.74
N GLU A 200 -30.94 -0.45 19.69
CA GLU A 200 -30.55 0.92 20.10
C GLU A 200 -30.04 1.02 21.56
N ASP A 201 -30.47 0.15 22.47
CA ASP A 201 -29.95 0.08 23.84
C ASP A 201 -28.50 -0.43 23.96
N LEU A 202 -27.89 -0.91 22.87
CA LEU A 202 -26.46 -1.19 22.78
C LEU A 202 -25.62 0.05 22.42
N LYS A 203 -26.24 1.14 21.96
CA LYS A 203 -25.55 2.37 21.54
C LYS A 203 -24.62 2.97 22.62
N PRO A 204 -24.96 2.99 23.93
CA PRO A 204 -24.03 3.46 24.96
C PRO A 204 -22.80 2.56 25.10
N LEU A 205 -22.97 1.24 24.98
CA LEU A 205 -21.85 0.27 25.03
C LEU A 205 -20.95 0.39 23.79
N VAL A 206 -21.56 0.54 22.60
CA VAL A 206 -20.82 0.80 21.37
C VAL A 206 -20.01 2.09 21.51
N ARG A 207 -20.62 3.21 21.88
CA ARG A 207 -19.87 4.47 22.03
C ARG A 207 -18.74 4.35 23.06
N ALA A 208 -19.00 3.79 24.24
CA ALA A 208 -17.95 3.61 25.24
C ALA A 208 -16.71 2.82 24.73
N LEU A 209 -16.92 1.79 23.89
CA LEU A 209 -15.82 1.03 23.28
C LEU A 209 -15.02 1.87 22.26
N PHE A 210 -15.71 2.62 21.40
CA PHE A 210 -15.05 3.48 20.41
C PHE A 210 -14.37 4.71 21.02
N ASP A 211 -15.01 5.35 22.02
CA ASP A 211 -14.47 6.46 22.80
C ASP A 211 -13.26 6.03 23.64
N ALA A 212 -13.17 4.74 24.00
CA ALA A 212 -12.00 4.16 24.67
C ALA A 212 -10.85 3.86 23.70
N ASN A 213 -11.10 3.10 22.62
CA ASN A 213 -10.12 2.86 21.56
C ASN A 213 -10.78 2.28 20.29
N PRO A 214 -10.95 3.05 19.21
CA PRO A 214 -11.63 2.57 18.00
C PRO A 214 -10.83 1.48 17.26
N ARG A 215 -9.53 1.31 17.57
CA ARG A 215 -8.64 0.30 16.97
C ARG A 215 -8.70 -1.08 17.64
N GLN A 216 -9.58 -1.24 18.63
CA GLN A 216 -9.77 -2.47 19.40
C GLN A 216 -11.19 -3.05 19.24
N THR A 217 -11.91 -2.63 18.21
CA THR A 217 -13.26 -3.10 17.89
C THR A 217 -13.24 -4.00 16.65
N LEU A 218 -14.10 -5.01 16.62
CA LEU A 218 -14.26 -5.93 15.49
C LEU A 218 -15.76 -6.20 15.28
N TRP A 219 -16.23 -6.31 14.04
CA TRP A 219 -17.61 -6.73 13.77
C TRP A 219 -17.72 -8.22 13.42
N GLY A 220 -18.91 -8.80 13.62
CA GLY A 220 -19.31 -10.07 13.00
C GLY A 220 -20.79 -10.36 13.19
N SER A 221 -21.42 -11.00 12.20
CA SER A 221 -22.84 -11.39 12.22
C SER A 221 -23.21 -12.45 13.27
N ASP A 222 -22.25 -13.31 13.64
CA ASP A 222 -22.50 -14.59 14.35
C ASP A 222 -23.43 -15.54 13.56
N TRP A 223 -23.51 -15.36 12.24
CA TRP A 223 -24.15 -16.29 11.30
C TRP A 223 -23.58 -17.71 11.48
N PRO A 224 -24.40 -18.77 11.49
CA PRO A 224 -25.82 -18.82 11.14
C PRO A 224 -26.79 -18.52 12.31
N HIS A 225 -26.43 -17.64 13.26
CA HIS A 225 -27.33 -17.15 14.32
C HIS A 225 -27.88 -18.27 15.21
N THR A 226 -26.96 -19.08 15.75
CA THR A 226 -27.34 -20.14 16.70
C THR A 226 -27.96 -19.54 17.98
N PRO A 227 -29.09 -20.08 18.48
CA PRO A 227 -29.69 -19.62 19.73
C PRO A 227 -28.76 -19.88 20.94
N GLU A 228 -29.16 -19.44 22.13
CA GLU A 228 -28.30 -19.55 23.32
C GLU A 228 -27.88 -20.99 23.66
N MET A 229 -26.60 -21.14 24.00
CA MET A 229 -26.00 -22.41 24.42
C MET A 229 -26.36 -22.74 25.87
N LYS A 230 -27.62 -23.08 26.12
CA LYS A 230 -27.99 -23.76 27.36
C LYS A 230 -27.47 -25.19 27.40
N VAL A 231 -27.17 -25.71 28.59
CA VAL A 231 -27.08 -27.16 28.82
C VAL A 231 -28.45 -27.76 28.51
N ARG A 232 -28.46 -28.91 27.83
CA ARG A 232 -29.67 -29.59 27.33
C ARG A 232 -29.71 -31.03 27.80
N THR A 233 -30.90 -31.61 27.91
CA THR A 233 -31.03 -33.07 28.02
C THR A 233 -30.56 -33.74 26.73
N TYR A 234 -30.32 -35.05 26.77
CA TYR A 234 -29.98 -35.82 25.56
C TYR A 234 -31.06 -35.67 24.47
N GLU A 235 -32.33 -35.73 24.85
CA GLU A 235 -33.50 -35.59 23.95
C GLU A 235 -33.57 -34.18 23.33
N GLU A 236 -33.35 -33.14 24.12
CA GLU A 236 -33.23 -31.74 23.66
C GLU A 236 -31.99 -31.47 22.79
N ALA A 237 -30.98 -32.35 22.85
CA ALA A 237 -29.78 -32.26 22.03
C ALA A 237 -29.94 -32.99 20.69
N MET A 238 -30.70 -34.10 20.67
CA MET A 238 -31.07 -34.87 19.48
C MET A 238 -32.14 -34.18 18.61
N THR A 239 -32.96 -33.31 19.21
CA THR A 239 -33.94 -32.50 18.48
C THR A 239 -33.24 -31.36 17.73
N GLU A 240 -33.51 -31.21 16.43
CA GLU A 240 -33.00 -30.08 15.65
C GLU A 240 -33.59 -28.76 16.17
N VAL A 241 -32.76 -27.72 16.26
CA VAL A 241 -33.22 -26.38 16.64
C VAL A 241 -32.80 -25.37 15.59
N SER A 242 -33.81 -24.76 14.97
CA SER A 242 -33.67 -23.75 13.92
C SER A 242 -32.78 -22.57 14.34
N PHE A 243 -32.17 -21.96 13.33
CA PHE A 243 -31.46 -20.69 13.47
C PHE A 243 -32.42 -19.54 13.80
N LEU A 244 -31.90 -18.50 14.44
CA LEU A 244 -32.64 -17.27 14.67
C LEU A 244 -32.73 -16.46 13.36
N ASP A 245 -33.91 -15.91 13.08
CA ASP A 245 -34.07 -14.89 12.04
C ASP A 245 -33.57 -13.54 12.58
N VAL A 246 -32.56 -12.96 11.92
CA VAL A 246 -31.82 -11.77 12.39
C VAL A 246 -31.55 -10.84 11.21
N ASP A 247 -32.08 -9.63 11.26
CA ASP A 247 -31.80 -8.60 10.26
C ASP A 247 -30.46 -7.88 10.57
N ASP A 248 -29.37 -8.53 10.18
CA ASP A 248 -28.01 -7.95 10.21
C ASP A 248 -27.91 -6.64 9.41
N LEU A 249 -28.78 -6.40 8.42
CA LEU A 249 -28.73 -5.17 7.62
C LEU A 249 -29.35 -3.99 8.38
N ALA A 250 -30.40 -4.21 9.16
CA ALA A 250 -30.91 -3.23 10.13
C ALA A 250 -29.89 -2.95 11.25
N TRP A 251 -29.24 -4.00 11.77
CA TRP A 251 -28.18 -3.87 12.76
C TRP A 251 -26.97 -3.08 12.24
N LEU A 252 -26.47 -3.40 11.03
CA LEU A 252 -25.38 -2.66 10.38
C LEU A 252 -25.75 -1.19 10.08
N LYS A 253 -27.01 -0.89 9.70
CA LYS A 253 -27.49 0.49 9.55
C LYS A 253 -27.47 1.25 10.88
N SER A 254 -27.91 0.60 11.96
CA SER A 254 -27.91 1.19 13.30
C SER A 254 -26.48 1.49 13.75
N LEU A 255 -25.56 0.51 13.69
CA LEU A 255 -24.12 0.73 13.92
C LEU A 255 -23.54 1.84 13.05
N ARG A 256 -23.84 1.86 11.74
CA ARG A 256 -23.32 2.89 10.83
C ARG A 256 -23.76 4.29 11.24
N SER A 257 -24.96 4.45 11.80
CA SER A 257 -25.49 5.74 12.27
C SER A 257 -24.84 6.25 13.57
N TRP A 258 -24.10 5.41 14.30
CA TRP A 258 -23.48 5.77 15.59
C TRP A 258 -21.96 6.01 15.50
N LEU A 259 -21.37 5.83 14.31
CA LEU A 259 -19.92 5.82 14.08
C LEU A 259 -19.49 6.84 13.01
N THR A 260 -18.30 7.42 13.13
CA THR A 260 -17.68 8.23 12.07
C THR A 260 -17.29 7.35 10.88
N ALA A 261 -16.86 7.98 9.76
CA ALA A 261 -16.34 7.22 8.62
C ALA A 261 -15.02 6.47 8.96
N GLU A 262 -14.18 7.07 9.82
CA GLU A 262 -12.90 6.50 10.26
C GLU A 262 -13.11 5.33 11.23
N GLU A 263 -14.07 5.47 12.16
CA GLU A 263 -14.48 4.40 13.08
C GLU A 263 -15.12 3.21 12.34
N TRP A 264 -15.86 3.49 11.26
CA TRP A 264 -16.45 2.46 10.41
C TRP A 264 -15.38 1.68 9.61
N ASP A 265 -14.36 2.35 9.07
CA ASP A 265 -13.22 1.67 8.44
C ASP A 265 -12.44 0.83 9.46
N ALA A 266 -12.17 1.39 10.66
CA ALA A 266 -11.52 0.65 11.74
C ALA A 266 -12.27 -0.66 12.03
N LEU A 267 -13.58 -0.58 12.29
CA LEU A 267 -14.42 -1.73 12.62
C LEU A 267 -14.48 -2.80 11.52
N MET A 268 -14.66 -2.36 10.27
CA MET A 268 -15.03 -3.25 9.15
C MET A 268 -13.84 -3.67 8.27
N VAL A 269 -12.73 -2.91 8.29
CA VAL A 269 -11.60 -3.06 7.36
C VAL A 269 -10.26 -3.13 8.09
N SER A 270 -9.81 -2.04 8.72
CA SER A 270 -8.41 -1.93 9.15
C SER A 270 -8.08 -2.69 10.43
N ASN A 271 -8.99 -2.77 11.42
CA ASN A 271 -8.81 -3.65 12.59
C ASN A 271 -8.81 -5.14 12.21
N PRO A 272 -9.82 -5.69 11.50
CA PRO A 272 -9.82 -7.10 11.11
C PRO A 272 -8.67 -7.46 10.16
N LYS A 273 -8.24 -6.55 9.26
CA LYS A 273 -7.01 -6.70 8.46
C LYS A 273 -5.79 -6.90 9.36
N SER A 274 -5.62 -6.07 10.40
CA SER A 274 -4.49 -6.16 11.33
C SER A 274 -4.49 -7.43 12.20
N LEU A 275 -5.65 -8.06 12.39
CA LEU A 275 -5.83 -9.27 13.19
C LEU A 275 -5.69 -10.53 12.34
N ALA A 276 -6.36 -10.57 11.18
CA ALA A 276 -6.47 -11.73 10.30
C ALA A 276 -5.27 -11.92 9.35
N MET A 277 -4.43 -10.91 9.15
CA MET A 277 -3.07 -11.11 8.64
C MET A 277 -2.15 -11.75 9.70
N GLY A 278 -2.62 -11.85 10.95
CA GLY A 278 -1.81 -12.00 12.16
C GLY A 278 -0.87 -10.81 12.36
N ALA A 279 0.02 -10.91 13.34
CA ALA A 279 1.36 -10.42 13.09
C ALA A 279 2.05 -11.38 12.12
N SER A 280 1.75 -11.25 10.82
CA SER A 280 2.83 -11.34 9.83
C SER A 280 3.95 -10.50 10.40
N ARG A 281 5.08 -11.14 10.78
CA ARG A 281 6.04 -10.59 11.76
C ARG A 281 6.18 -9.09 11.58
N HIS A 282 6.17 -8.32 12.67
CA HIS A 282 6.98 -7.10 12.69
C HIS A 282 8.46 -7.54 12.66
N VAL A 283 8.90 -8.03 11.48
CA VAL A 283 9.93 -7.32 10.74
C VAL A 283 9.50 -5.87 10.78
N GLU A 284 9.99 -5.17 11.80
CA GLU A 284 9.81 -3.74 11.93
C GLU A 284 10.22 -3.18 10.57
N THR A 285 9.23 -2.65 9.84
CA THR A 285 9.47 -2.20 8.49
C THR A 285 10.58 -1.16 8.56
N ALA A 286 11.42 -1.06 7.52
CA ALA A 286 12.58 -0.18 7.61
C ALA A 286 12.21 1.28 7.98
N HIS A 287 10.96 1.69 7.74
CA HIS A 287 10.43 2.97 8.21
C HIS A 287 10.03 2.97 9.71
N GLU A 288 9.41 1.93 10.26
CA GLU A 288 9.14 1.81 11.71
C GLU A 288 10.45 1.76 12.52
N LEU A 289 11.43 0.98 12.06
CA LEU A 289 12.74 0.84 12.70
C LEU A 289 13.48 2.19 12.79
N VAL A 290 13.57 2.89 11.64
CA VAL A 290 14.26 4.18 11.55
C VAL A 290 13.45 5.30 12.22
N PHE A 291 12.12 5.29 12.12
CA PHE A 291 11.26 6.26 12.82
C PHE A 291 11.38 6.12 14.35
N ARG A 292 11.36 4.89 14.88
CA ARG A 292 11.60 4.67 16.32
C ARG A 292 13.01 5.10 16.72
N ALA A 293 14.04 4.75 15.94
CA ALA A 293 15.42 5.14 16.24
C ALA A 293 15.57 6.67 16.34
N LEU A 294 15.08 7.41 15.33
CA LEU A 294 15.08 8.88 15.35
C LEU A 294 14.23 9.48 16.47
N THR A 295 13.05 8.89 16.75
CA THR A 295 12.19 9.37 17.84
C THR A 295 12.86 9.13 19.21
N SER A 296 13.56 8.01 19.40
CA SER A 296 14.33 7.77 20.63
C SER A 296 15.54 8.70 20.76
N MET A 297 16.27 8.96 19.66
CA MET A 297 17.39 9.93 19.66
C MET A 297 16.92 11.35 19.95
N ALA A 298 15.76 11.76 19.42
CA ALA A 298 15.16 13.07 19.70
C ALA A 298 14.54 13.17 21.11
N ALA A 299 14.15 12.05 21.71
CA ALA A 299 13.61 11.99 23.07
C ALA A 299 14.69 11.90 24.15
N THR A 300 15.91 11.45 23.82
CA THR A 300 17.06 11.50 24.76
C THR A 300 17.61 12.93 24.87
N PRO A 301 17.57 13.57 26.05
CA PRO A 301 18.09 14.94 26.26
C PRO A 301 19.63 14.98 26.34
N ILE A 302 20.30 13.88 25.97
CA ILE A 302 21.76 13.72 25.97
C ILE A 302 22.16 13.54 24.51
N PHE A 303 22.72 14.58 23.89
CA PHE A 303 23.61 14.37 22.75
C PHE A 303 24.77 13.49 23.23
N PRO A 304 24.98 12.29 22.69
CA PRO A 304 26.12 11.48 23.09
C PRO A 304 27.41 12.23 22.75
N SER A 305 28.33 12.35 23.70
CA SER A 305 29.66 12.98 23.52
C SER A 305 30.61 12.20 22.59
N HIS A 306 30.04 11.32 21.76
CA HIS A 306 30.63 10.21 21.03
C HIS A 306 29.99 10.08 19.65
N ALA A 307 29.80 11.20 18.96
CA ALA A 307 29.44 11.24 17.55
C ALA A 307 30.70 11.57 16.72
N ASN A 308 30.97 10.79 15.68
CA ASN A 308 32.07 11.04 14.77
C ASN A 308 31.78 12.23 13.84
N ARG A 309 32.78 12.66 13.06
CA ARG A 309 32.71 13.80 12.13
C ARG A 309 31.47 13.81 11.22
N ASN A 310 30.97 12.63 10.84
CA ASN A 310 29.85 12.48 9.91
C ASN A 310 28.50 12.26 10.65
N GLY A 311 28.45 12.48 11.96
CA GLY A 311 27.22 12.40 12.78
C GLY A 311 26.80 10.99 13.20
N TRP A 312 27.59 9.95 12.88
CA TRP A 312 27.34 8.59 13.35
C TRP A 312 27.97 8.38 14.73
N MET A 313 27.33 7.57 15.58
CA MET A 313 27.85 7.23 16.91
C MET A 313 29.15 6.41 16.80
N GLU A 314 30.11 6.64 17.72
CA GLU A 314 31.46 6.03 17.67
C GLU A 314 31.48 4.51 17.88
N ASP A 315 30.41 3.93 18.41
CA ASP A 315 30.21 2.48 18.58
C ASP A 315 29.76 1.77 17.30
N ILE A 316 29.24 2.52 16.31
CA ILE A 316 28.82 1.96 15.01
C ILE A 316 30.05 1.65 14.15
N PRO A 317 30.27 0.40 13.71
CA PRO A 317 31.38 0.06 12.84
C PRO A 317 31.24 0.76 11.47
N PRO A 318 32.30 1.41 10.93
CA PRO A 318 32.27 2.08 9.64
C PRO A 318 31.84 1.15 8.50
N PHE A 319 30.89 1.59 7.68
CA PHE A 319 30.30 0.78 6.61
C PHE A 319 30.42 1.46 5.24
N SER A 320 30.53 0.62 4.21
CA SER A 320 30.74 1.08 2.83
C SER A 320 29.48 1.76 2.28
N TYR A 321 29.59 3.00 1.83
CA TYR A 321 28.50 3.73 1.16
C TYR A 321 28.90 4.11 -0.26
N ASN A 322 27.98 3.95 -1.21
CA ASN A 322 28.26 3.95 -2.65
C ASN A 322 29.51 3.13 -3.07
N GLY A 323 29.80 2.04 -2.35
CA GLY A 323 30.97 1.19 -2.60
C GLY A 323 32.30 1.81 -2.16
N ARG A 324 32.32 2.78 -1.25
CA ARG A 324 33.51 3.41 -0.67
C ARG A 324 33.48 3.46 0.85
N LEU A 325 34.66 3.51 1.45
CA LEU A 325 34.92 3.95 2.83
C LEU A 325 35.92 5.10 2.75
N ASP A 326 35.76 6.11 3.60
CA ASP A 326 36.72 7.21 3.69
C ASP A 326 37.82 6.82 4.68
N LYS A 327 39.09 7.01 4.32
CA LYS A 327 40.24 6.78 5.21
C LYS A 327 40.86 8.11 5.64
N ILE A 328 40.93 8.36 6.95
CA ILE A 328 41.56 9.56 7.53
C ILE A 328 42.55 9.09 8.62
N GLY A 329 43.84 9.32 8.39
CA GLY A 329 44.88 8.62 9.16
C GLY A 329 44.71 7.10 8.97
N ASP A 330 44.80 6.32 10.05
CA ASP A 330 44.50 4.87 10.03
C ASP A 330 43.07 4.50 10.45
N ARG A 331 42.17 5.49 10.57
CA ARG A 331 40.74 5.23 10.84
C ARG A 331 39.91 5.28 9.55
N MET A 332 38.98 4.35 9.44
CA MET A 332 37.97 4.30 8.36
C MET A 332 36.68 4.97 8.83
N PHE A 333 35.94 5.58 7.92
CA PHE A 333 34.68 6.28 8.18
C PHE A 333 33.64 5.98 7.08
N THR A 334 32.36 5.98 7.47
CA THR A 334 31.23 5.95 6.52
C THR A 334 31.19 7.29 5.75
N PRO A 335 31.27 7.30 4.40
CA PRO A 335 31.39 8.56 3.63
C PRO A 335 30.19 9.50 3.68
N ILE A 336 28.98 8.98 3.90
CA ILE A 336 27.75 9.77 3.98
C ILE A 336 27.51 10.27 5.42
N SER A 337 26.99 11.49 5.57
CA SER A 337 26.57 12.00 6.88
C SER A 337 25.31 11.29 7.38
N PHE A 338 25.11 11.23 8.70
CA PHE A 338 23.89 10.71 9.30
C PHE A 338 22.64 11.44 8.79
N PHE A 339 22.67 12.78 8.73
CA PHE A 339 21.54 13.58 8.25
C PHE A 339 21.24 13.36 6.76
N THR A 340 22.26 13.29 5.90
CA THR A 340 22.09 12.96 4.47
C THR A 340 21.56 11.53 4.28
N ALA A 341 21.96 10.59 5.12
CA ALA A 341 21.44 9.21 5.09
C ALA A 341 19.97 9.14 5.54
N VAL A 342 19.60 9.87 6.61
CA VAL A 342 18.21 10.06 7.05
C VAL A 342 17.38 10.68 5.91
N PHE A 343 17.86 11.75 5.29
CA PHE A 343 17.20 12.40 4.16
C PHE A 343 16.90 11.40 3.02
N HIS A 344 17.91 10.65 2.56
CA HIS A 344 17.74 9.64 1.52
C HIS A 344 16.70 8.58 1.89
N VAL A 345 16.74 8.06 3.11
CA VAL A 345 15.84 6.99 3.58
C VAL A 345 14.38 7.48 3.63
N PHE A 346 14.12 8.66 4.19
CA PHE A 346 12.77 9.20 4.29
C PHE A 346 12.21 9.69 2.95
N MET A 347 13.03 10.24 2.07
CA MET A 347 12.61 10.53 0.69
C MET A 347 12.20 9.25 -0.06
N VAL A 348 12.97 8.17 0.05
CA VAL A 348 12.62 6.88 -0.56
C VAL A 348 11.32 6.32 0.03
N PHE A 349 11.10 6.44 1.34
CA PHE A 349 9.81 6.03 1.95
C PHE A 349 8.64 6.92 1.52
N SER A 350 8.82 8.24 1.36
CA SER A 350 7.76 9.12 0.86
C SER A 350 7.40 8.81 -0.60
N LEU A 351 8.40 8.61 -1.46
CA LEU A 351 8.21 8.20 -2.86
C LEU A 351 7.49 6.84 -2.96
N ALA A 352 7.96 5.84 -2.20
CA ALA A 352 7.34 4.52 -2.17
C ALA A 352 5.90 4.56 -1.63
N ALA A 353 5.66 5.28 -0.53
CA ALA A 353 4.32 5.48 0.02
C ALA A 353 3.39 6.14 -1.02
N THR A 354 3.85 7.19 -1.70
CA THR A 354 3.05 7.89 -2.74
C THR A 354 2.63 6.95 -3.86
N LEU A 355 3.53 6.04 -4.30
CA LEU A 355 3.22 5.02 -5.30
C LEU A 355 2.25 3.94 -4.77
N PHE A 356 2.39 3.48 -3.53
CA PHE A 356 1.50 2.45 -2.99
C PHE A 356 0.13 2.98 -2.55
N THR A 357 0.02 4.22 -2.07
CA THR A 357 -1.25 4.90 -1.77
C THR A 357 -2.07 5.10 -3.04
N ARG A 358 -1.44 5.51 -4.16
CA ARG A 358 -2.10 5.56 -5.49
C ARG A 358 -2.62 4.18 -5.95
N ASN A 359 -2.01 3.10 -5.48
CA ASN A 359 -2.42 1.71 -5.73
C ASN A 359 -3.31 1.12 -4.61
N LYS A 360 -3.89 1.95 -3.71
CA LYS A 360 -4.77 1.56 -2.59
C LYS A 360 -4.18 0.50 -1.62
N ASN A 361 -2.85 0.37 -1.57
CA ASN A 361 -2.15 -0.74 -0.88
C ASN A 361 -1.29 -0.30 0.33
N PHE A 362 -1.45 0.92 0.85
CA PHE A 362 -0.61 1.41 1.95
C PHE A 362 -1.33 2.39 2.87
N ASP A 363 -1.22 2.14 4.17
CA ASP A 363 -2.03 2.75 5.22
C ASP A 363 -1.37 4.00 5.87
N PHE A 364 -0.15 4.37 5.42
CA PHE A 364 0.58 5.53 5.94
C PHE A 364 0.59 6.69 4.93
N SER A 365 0.29 7.91 5.42
CA SER A 365 0.38 9.13 4.62
C SER A 365 1.82 9.42 4.16
N PRO A 366 2.08 9.58 2.84
CA PRO A 366 3.41 9.91 2.32
C PRO A 366 4.00 11.22 2.86
N THR A 367 3.13 12.16 3.25
CA THR A 367 3.46 13.47 3.80
C THR A 367 4.26 13.35 5.10
N ARG A 368 4.00 12.35 5.95
CA ARG A 368 4.75 12.16 7.21
C ARG A 368 6.22 11.85 6.95
N PHE A 369 6.50 11.00 5.96
CA PHE A 369 7.89 10.70 5.58
C PHE A 369 8.57 11.90 4.93
N TYR A 370 7.85 12.67 4.10
CA TYR A 370 8.36 13.90 3.51
C TYR A 370 8.74 14.94 4.58
N GLN A 371 7.89 15.17 5.57
CA GLN A 371 8.16 16.11 6.67
C GLN A 371 9.42 15.76 7.46
N VAL A 372 9.66 14.48 7.74
CA VAL A 372 10.90 14.03 8.41
C VAL A 372 12.12 14.23 7.50
N ALA A 373 12.02 13.94 6.20
CA ALA A 373 13.09 14.27 5.25
C ALA A 373 13.38 15.79 5.23
N SER A 374 12.37 16.64 5.17
CA SER A 374 12.54 18.10 5.09
C SER A 374 13.36 18.69 6.24
N THR A 375 13.29 18.13 7.46
CA THR A 375 14.15 18.58 8.58
C THR A 375 15.65 18.32 8.38
N ALA A 376 16.02 17.33 7.55
CA ALA A 376 17.41 16.99 7.22
C ALA A 376 17.85 17.51 5.84
N ALA A 377 16.97 18.20 5.11
CA ALA A 377 17.20 18.60 3.71
C ALA A 377 18.41 19.53 3.52
N ILE A 378 18.68 20.44 4.47
CA ILE A 378 19.80 21.39 4.38
C ILE A 378 21.14 20.64 4.33
N GLU A 379 21.36 19.70 5.26
CA GLU A 379 22.55 18.82 5.29
C GLU A 379 22.59 17.81 4.13
N GLY A 380 21.42 17.51 3.53
CA GLY A 380 21.33 16.73 2.31
C GLY A 380 21.88 17.47 1.09
N ILE A 381 21.48 18.73 0.90
CA ILE A 381 21.58 19.43 -0.38
C ILE A 381 22.77 20.40 -0.46
N SER A 382 23.23 20.96 0.67
CA SER A 382 24.17 22.10 0.69
C SER A 382 25.61 21.80 0.21
N ALA A 383 25.95 20.54 -0.07
CA ALA A 383 27.30 20.12 -0.45
C ALA A 383 27.36 19.51 -1.86
N ILE A 384 28.19 20.11 -2.73
CA ILE A 384 28.54 19.56 -4.05
C ILE A 384 29.28 18.23 -3.85
N SER A 385 28.51 17.14 -3.88
CA SER A 385 28.94 15.80 -3.50
C SER A 385 28.07 14.77 -4.19
N LEU A 386 28.55 13.53 -4.30
CA LEU A 386 27.77 12.44 -4.90
C LEU A 386 26.48 12.16 -4.10
N HIS A 387 26.49 12.42 -2.80
CA HIS A 387 25.35 12.22 -1.90
C HIS A 387 24.36 13.39 -1.98
N GLY A 388 24.84 14.63 -2.06
CA GLY A 388 23.96 15.78 -2.31
C GLY A 388 23.30 15.73 -3.69
N LEU A 389 24.00 15.21 -4.70
CA LEU A 389 23.40 14.93 -6.00
C LEU A 389 22.30 13.85 -5.90
N GLN A 390 22.50 12.77 -5.13
CA GLN A 390 21.44 11.78 -4.84
C GLN A 390 20.24 12.44 -4.13
N SER A 391 20.47 13.36 -3.19
CA SER A 391 19.43 14.12 -2.49
C SER A 391 18.61 15.00 -3.45
N ILE A 392 19.27 15.73 -4.36
CA ILE A 392 18.60 16.56 -5.37
C ILE A 392 17.74 15.70 -6.31
N LEU A 393 18.28 14.58 -6.81
CA LEU A 393 17.54 13.69 -7.73
C LEU A 393 16.27 13.10 -7.09
N LEU A 394 16.30 12.81 -5.79
CA LEU A 394 15.12 12.38 -5.03
C LEU A 394 14.05 13.48 -4.93
N LEU A 395 14.45 14.74 -4.73
CA LEU A 395 13.54 15.88 -4.73
C LEU A 395 12.95 16.18 -6.11
N THR A 396 13.77 16.13 -7.16
CA THR A 396 13.31 16.25 -8.55
C THR A 396 12.26 15.19 -8.86
N THR A 397 12.49 13.94 -8.43
CA THR A 397 11.54 12.83 -8.61
C THR A 397 10.23 13.07 -7.82
N GLN A 398 10.32 13.54 -6.57
CA GLN A 398 9.13 13.86 -5.76
C GLN A 398 8.27 14.95 -6.42
N GLY A 399 8.90 16.02 -6.92
CA GLY A 399 8.22 17.12 -7.61
C GLY A 399 7.69 16.81 -9.01
N MET A 400 7.99 15.63 -9.55
CA MET A 400 7.34 15.10 -10.75
C MET A 400 6.13 14.21 -10.44
N ILE A 401 5.92 13.82 -9.17
CA ILE A 401 4.88 12.86 -8.76
C ILE A 401 3.71 13.54 -8.02
N GLY A 402 3.96 14.69 -7.37
CA GLY A 402 2.94 15.50 -6.70
C GLY A 402 3.33 16.99 -6.66
N PRO A 403 2.45 17.87 -6.16
CA PRO A 403 2.77 19.28 -5.97
C PRO A 403 3.95 19.42 -5.01
N ALA A 404 4.99 20.13 -5.43
CA ALA A 404 6.21 20.33 -4.65
C ALA A 404 6.50 21.80 -4.40
N ASP A 405 7.13 22.06 -3.25
CA ASP A 405 7.63 23.38 -2.84
C ASP A 405 8.82 23.87 -3.68
N PHE A 406 9.30 23.05 -4.64
CA PHE A 406 10.53 23.27 -5.39
C PHE A 406 10.29 23.18 -6.91
N ASN A 407 10.89 24.10 -7.66
CA ASN A 407 10.86 24.07 -9.12
C ASN A 407 11.77 22.96 -9.67
N VAL A 408 11.18 21.92 -10.26
CA VAL A 408 11.91 20.78 -10.86
C VAL A 408 12.88 21.20 -11.98
N TRP A 409 12.65 22.31 -12.67
CA TRP A 409 13.60 22.88 -13.64
C TRP A 409 14.90 23.29 -12.95
N THR A 410 14.78 24.04 -11.86
CA THR A 410 15.91 24.53 -11.07
C THR A 410 16.67 23.38 -10.43
N LEU A 411 15.96 22.38 -9.87
CA LEU A 411 16.59 21.18 -9.32
C LEU A 411 17.34 20.37 -10.39
N SER A 412 16.77 20.23 -11.60
CA SER A 412 17.44 19.56 -12.72
C SER A 412 18.74 20.28 -13.13
N HIS A 413 18.68 21.61 -13.28
CA HIS A 413 19.84 22.42 -13.62
C HIS A 413 20.96 22.31 -12.56
N ILE A 414 20.61 22.36 -11.27
CA ILE A 414 21.59 22.18 -10.18
C ILE A 414 22.18 20.75 -10.20
N ALA A 415 21.35 19.72 -10.44
CA ALA A 415 21.84 18.35 -10.58
C ALA A 415 22.84 18.20 -11.75
N MET A 416 22.57 18.84 -12.89
CA MET A 416 23.48 18.85 -14.03
C MET A 416 24.75 19.67 -13.77
N SER A 417 24.70 20.78 -13.03
CA SER A 417 25.91 21.48 -12.55
C SER A 417 26.75 20.55 -11.69
N HIS A 418 26.16 19.90 -10.68
CA HIS A 418 26.87 18.94 -9.83
C HIS A 418 27.49 17.79 -10.65
N CYS A 419 26.85 17.31 -11.73
CA CYS A 419 27.44 16.35 -12.67
C CYS A 419 28.65 16.91 -13.46
N VAL A 420 28.69 18.20 -13.73
CA VAL A 420 29.85 18.89 -14.32
C VAL A 420 30.97 19.04 -13.28
N ASP A 421 30.65 19.62 -12.11
CA ASP A 421 31.59 19.94 -11.04
C ASP A 421 32.26 18.70 -10.44
N LEU A 422 31.51 17.60 -10.25
CA LEU A 422 32.02 16.31 -9.80
C LEU A 422 32.70 15.49 -10.91
N GLY A 423 32.79 16.03 -12.13
CA GLY A 423 33.43 15.40 -13.29
C GLY A 423 32.71 14.16 -13.84
N LEU A 424 31.46 13.90 -13.43
CA LEU A 424 30.73 12.67 -13.78
C LEU A 424 30.39 12.57 -15.27
N HIS A 425 30.36 13.70 -15.98
CA HIS A 425 30.24 13.81 -17.44
C HIS A 425 31.46 13.27 -18.23
N ARG A 426 32.50 12.76 -17.56
CA ARG A 426 33.72 12.22 -18.19
C ARG A 426 33.91 10.77 -17.78
N GLU A 427 34.04 9.89 -18.76
CA GLU A 427 34.33 8.47 -18.50
C GLU A 427 35.76 8.31 -17.93
N PRO A 428 35.94 7.81 -16.69
CA PRO A 428 37.24 7.72 -16.05
C PRO A 428 38.10 6.61 -16.66
N LYS A 429 39.32 6.95 -17.06
CA LYS A 429 40.27 6.05 -17.76
C LYS A 429 40.64 4.77 -16.97
N ALA A 430 40.39 4.75 -15.67
CA ALA A 430 40.45 3.58 -14.80
C ALA A 430 39.56 3.81 -13.56
N ALA A 431 39.21 2.74 -12.84
CA ALA A 431 38.65 2.86 -11.49
C ALA A 431 39.76 3.32 -10.52
N ALA A 432 39.96 4.64 -10.42
CA ALA A 432 41.05 5.26 -9.65
C ALA A 432 41.13 4.79 -8.17
N ASP A 433 40.00 4.40 -7.60
CA ASP A 433 39.85 3.92 -6.22
C ASP A 433 39.52 2.41 -6.13
N GLY A 434 39.76 1.65 -7.20
CA GLY A 434 39.56 0.18 -7.30
C GLY A 434 38.10 -0.32 -7.29
N SER A 435 37.17 0.41 -6.67
CA SER A 435 35.78 -0.02 -6.48
C SER A 435 34.94 0.04 -7.76
N LEU A 436 34.67 -1.13 -8.35
CA LEU A 436 33.74 -1.30 -9.47
C LEU A 436 32.33 -0.81 -9.12
N THR A 437 31.87 -1.03 -7.89
CA THR A 437 30.57 -0.57 -7.38
C THR A 437 30.49 0.96 -7.38
N ALA A 438 31.56 1.65 -6.97
CA ALA A 438 31.60 3.11 -6.99
C ALA A 438 31.63 3.68 -8.42
N LEU A 439 32.29 3.00 -9.37
CA LEU A 439 32.27 3.35 -10.79
C LEU A 439 30.86 3.17 -11.39
N PHE A 440 30.21 2.03 -11.11
CA PHE A 440 28.83 1.76 -11.52
C PHE A 440 27.86 2.83 -11.00
N LEU A 441 27.92 3.18 -9.71
CA LEU A 441 27.02 4.17 -9.12
C LEU A 441 27.27 5.59 -9.64
N LYS A 442 28.54 5.99 -9.89
CA LYS A 442 28.84 7.27 -10.55
C LYS A 442 28.19 7.37 -11.94
N ARG A 443 28.31 6.33 -12.76
CA ARG A 443 27.63 6.27 -14.08
C ARG A 443 26.11 6.30 -13.92
N LEU A 444 25.55 5.48 -13.04
CA LEU A 444 24.09 5.41 -12.81
C LEU A 444 23.50 6.77 -12.40
N ILE A 445 24.16 7.48 -11.49
CA ILE A 445 23.74 8.80 -11.00
C ILE A 445 23.80 9.85 -12.13
N PHE A 446 24.87 9.87 -12.93
CA PHE A 446 24.99 10.76 -14.10
C PHE A 446 23.87 10.51 -15.12
N TYR A 447 23.66 9.26 -15.52
CA TYR A 447 22.60 8.89 -16.47
C TYR A 447 21.20 9.19 -15.92
N THR A 448 20.97 9.03 -14.61
CA THR A 448 19.69 9.41 -13.97
C THR A 448 19.46 10.93 -14.03
N ALA A 449 20.48 11.75 -13.73
CA ALA A 449 20.40 13.20 -13.86
C ALA A 449 20.11 13.64 -15.31
N LEU A 450 20.89 13.12 -16.26
CA LEU A 450 20.72 13.40 -17.69
C LEU A 450 19.33 13.02 -18.21
N LYS A 451 18.76 11.89 -17.74
CA LYS A 451 17.41 11.48 -18.14
C LYS A 451 16.35 12.43 -17.59
N LEU A 452 16.44 12.80 -16.31
CA LEU A 452 15.50 13.72 -15.69
C LEU A 452 15.55 15.09 -16.38
N ASP A 453 16.74 15.60 -16.71
CA ASP A 453 16.91 16.87 -17.42
C ASP A 453 16.23 16.86 -18.79
N ARG A 454 16.54 15.85 -19.63
CA ARG A 454 15.90 15.70 -20.95
C ARG A 454 14.38 15.54 -20.85
N THR A 455 13.89 14.86 -19.81
CA THR A 455 12.45 14.65 -19.57
C THR A 455 11.76 15.96 -19.14
N ILE A 456 12.32 16.68 -18.17
CA ILE A 456 11.74 17.92 -17.64
C ILE A 456 11.82 19.04 -18.67
N ALA A 457 12.97 19.21 -19.35
CA ALA A 457 13.12 20.14 -20.45
C ALA A 457 12.09 19.90 -21.56
N THR A 458 11.85 18.62 -21.91
CA THR A 458 10.83 18.21 -22.87
C THR A 458 9.43 18.63 -22.42
N ILE A 459 9.03 18.25 -21.19
CA ILE A 459 7.68 18.52 -20.66
C ILE A 459 7.42 20.03 -20.52
N GLN A 460 8.46 20.83 -20.29
CA GLN A 460 8.35 22.28 -20.05
C GLN A 460 8.70 23.16 -21.27
N GLY A 461 8.91 22.57 -22.45
CA GLY A 461 9.26 23.32 -23.67
C GLY A 461 10.58 24.12 -23.55
N ARG A 462 11.57 23.60 -22.81
CA ARG A 462 12.85 24.27 -22.55
C ARG A 462 13.99 23.74 -23.42
N PRO A 463 15.01 24.57 -23.73
CA PRO A 463 16.25 24.10 -24.35
C PRO A 463 16.95 23.04 -23.49
N LEU A 464 17.60 22.08 -24.15
CA LEU A 464 18.27 20.94 -23.51
C LEU A 464 19.71 21.30 -23.10
N VAL A 465 20.18 20.81 -21.96
CA VAL A 465 21.51 21.13 -21.43
C VAL A 465 22.59 20.34 -22.18
N GLY A 466 23.27 21.01 -23.12
CA GLY A 466 24.41 20.48 -23.87
C GLY A 466 24.03 20.00 -25.27
N SER A 467 24.46 20.74 -26.30
CA SER A 467 24.05 20.53 -27.70
C SER A 467 24.92 19.56 -28.51
N HIS A 468 25.85 18.84 -27.88
CA HIS A 468 26.79 17.93 -28.55
C HIS A 468 26.98 16.61 -27.78
N ASP A 469 26.10 15.64 -28.04
CA ASP A 469 26.06 14.31 -27.38
C ASP A 469 27.25 13.38 -27.66
N ASN A 470 28.14 13.75 -28.60
CA ASN A 470 29.24 12.92 -29.12
C ASN A 470 30.31 12.49 -28.09
N ALA A 471 30.19 12.88 -26.82
CA ALA A 471 31.12 12.56 -25.74
C ALA A 471 30.61 11.50 -24.74
N ILE A 472 29.34 11.07 -24.83
CA ILE A 472 28.70 10.22 -23.81
C ILE A 472 28.94 8.73 -24.13
N LEU A 473 29.91 8.12 -23.43
CA LEU A 473 30.26 6.70 -23.62
C LEU A 473 29.28 5.77 -22.89
N TYR A 474 28.44 5.09 -23.67
CA TYR A 474 27.48 4.09 -23.16
C TYR A 474 28.19 2.87 -22.52
N PRO A 475 27.77 2.42 -21.31
CA PRO A 475 28.44 1.33 -20.61
C PRO A 475 28.08 -0.06 -21.19
N GLN A 476 28.92 -0.55 -22.11
CA GLN A 476 28.73 -1.76 -22.93
C GLN A 476 28.49 -3.10 -22.19
N GLN A 477 28.68 -3.19 -20.87
CA GLN A 477 28.72 -4.46 -20.13
C GLN A 477 27.55 -4.72 -19.16
N LEU A 478 26.59 -3.78 -19.04
CA LEU A 478 25.52 -3.87 -18.05
C LEU A 478 24.23 -4.47 -18.63
N HIS A 479 24.11 -5.81 -18.58
CA HIS A 479 22.93 -6.56 -19.02
C HIS A 479 21.60 -6.01 -18.48
N TYR A 480 21.57 -5.54 -17.22
CA TYR A 480 20.39 -4.97 -16.57
C TYR A 480 20.04 -3.54 -17.01
N LEU A 481 20.85 -2.89 -17.85
CA LEU A 481 20.66 -1.50 -18.29
C LEU A 481 20.31 -1.35 -19.78
N GLY A 482 20.21 -2.45 -20.55
CA GLY A 482 20.03 -2.41 -22.01
C GLY A 482 18.83 -1.57 -22.47
N ILE A 483 17.68 -1.72 -21.80
CA ILE A 483 16.46 -0.92 -22.08
C ILE A 483 16.70 0.57 -21.82
N SER A 484 17.43 0.93 -20.75
CA SER A 484 17.77 2.33 -20.46
C SER A 484 18.77 2.89 -21.46
N ILE A 485 19.77 2.11 -21.89
CA ILE A 485 20.74 2.50 -22.93
C ILE A 485 20.02 2.79 -24.24
N HIS A 486 19.07 1.94 -24.64
CA HIS A 486 18.21 2.21 -25.79
C HIS A 486 17.35 3.46 -25.58
N GLN A 487 16.76 3.68 -24.40
CA GLN A 487 16.04 4.93 -24.15
C GLN A 487 16.94 6.16 -24.33
N PHE A 488 18.19 6.14 -23.85
CA PHE A 488 19.12 7.26 -24.05
C PHE A 488 19.46 7.50 -25.53
N LYS A 489 19.56 6.45 -26.36
CA LYS A 489 19.70 6.60 -27.82
C LYS A 489 18.49 7.33 -28.43
N LEU A 490 17.27 6.95 -28.04
CA LEU A 490 16.06 7.64 -28.49
C LEU A 490 16.02 9.09 -27.99
N ASP A 491 16.33 9.32 -26.71
CA ASP A 491 16.36 10.65 -26.10
C ASP A 491 17.39 11.57 -26.79
N GLN A 492 18.47 11.03 -27.37
CA GLN A 492 19.45 11.75 -28.21
C GLN A 492 18.84 12.15 -29.56
N VAL A 493 18.20 11.23 -30.27
CA VAL A 493 17.54 11.53 -31.57
C VAL A 493 16.39 12.54 -31.38
N VAL A 494 15.61 12.39 -30.31
CA VAL A 494 14.56 13.32 -29.89
C VAL A 494 15.12 14.69 -29.47
N SER A 495 16.31 14.74 -28.84
CA SER A 495 17.02 15.98 -28.55
C SER A 495 17.40 16.72 -29.83
N GLU A 496 17.98 16.01 -30.80
CA GLU A 496 18.41 16.60 -32.07
C GLU A 496 17.23 17.09 -32.93
N ILE A 497 16.14 16.31 -32.99
CA ILE A 497 14.87 16.73 -33.60
C ILE A 497 14.40 18.06 -32.98
N LYS A 498 14.40 18.18 -31.65
CA LYS A 498 13.98 19.41 -30.95
C LYS A 498 14.90 20.59 -31.22
N VAL A 499 16.23 20.39 -31.26
CA VAL A 499 17.18 21.45 -31.58
C VAL A 499 16.93 22.00 -33.00
N LEU A 500 16.67 21.14 -33.98
CA LEU A 500 16.30 21.58 -35.33
C LEU A 500 14.97 22.34 -35.34
N PHE A 501 13.92 21.83 -34.68
CA PHE A 501 12.63 22.52 -34.58
C PHE A 501 12.74 23.90 -33.91
N TYR A 502 13.45 24.01 -32.79
CA TYR A 502 13.67 25.29 -32.08
C TYR A 502 14.61 26.26 -32.81
N HIS A 503 15.18 25.88 -33.96
CA HIS A 503 16.07 26.75 -34.77
C HIS A 503 15.52 27.05 -36.17
N LEU A 504 14.29 26.63 -36.50
CA LEU A 504 13.71 26.79 -37.84
C LEU A 504 13.46 28.26 -38.29
N HIS A 505 13.48 29.26 -37.40
CA HIS A 505 12.89 30.58 -37.72
C HIS A 505 13.65 31.84 -37.28
N LYS A 506 14.99 31.83 -37.17
CA LYS A 506 15.79 33.07 -37.11
C LYS A 506 17.02 33.06 -38.02
N ASN A 507 17.18 34.13 -38.80
CA ASN A 507 18.33 34.39 -39.69
C ASN A 507 19.62 34.83 -38.97
N ASP A 508 19.69 34.65 -37.65
CA ASP A 508 20.80 35.13 -36.81
C ASP A 508 22.05 34.27 -36.98
N ARG A 509 23.11 34.87 -37.51
CA ARG A 509 24.32 34.21 -38.04
C ARG A 509 25.28 33.66 -36.97
N VAL A 510 24.81 33.39 -35.75
CA VAL A 510 25.67 33.11 -34.58
C VAL A 510 26.08 31.63 -34.48
N PHE A 511 25.25 30.70 -34.97
CA PHE A 511 25.53 29.27 -34.91
C PHE A 511 25.55 28.62 -36.30
N ASN A 512 26.60 27.85 -36.58
CA ASN A 512 26.87 27.29 -37.90
C ASN A 512 26.22 25.90 -38.08
N PHE A 513 24.88 25.84 -38.03
CA PHE A 513 24.11 24.62 -38.26
C PHE A 513 24.08 24.25 -39.76
N SER A 514 24.01 22.95 -40.07
CA SER A 514 23.78 22.49 -41.45
C SER A 514 22.42 22.96 -41.94
N ARG A 515 22.41 23.59 -43.12
CA ARG A 515 21.21 24.15 -43.76
C ARG A 515 20.44 23.13 -44.60
N ASP A 516 20.97 21.92 -44.77
CA ASP A 516 20.26 20.89 -45.52
C ASP A 516 19.25 20.18 -44.60
N HIS A 517 18.00 20.64 -44.66
CA HIS A 517 16.91 20.04 -43.90
C HIS A 517 16.59 18.61 -44.36
N ALA A 518 16.83 18.28 -45.63
CA ALA A 518 16.55 16.94 -46.18
C ALA A 518 17.63 15.92 -45.78
N GLU A 519 18.92 16.32 -45.77
CA GLU A 519 20.01 15.52 -45.21
C GLU A 519 19.76 15.21 -43.73
N ASN A 520 19.40 16.23 -42.94
CA ASN A 520 19.11 16.07 -41.52
C ASN A 520 17.88 15.16 -41.27
N GLN A 521 16.79 15.35 -42.00
CA GLN A 521 15.61 14.46 -41.93
C GLN A 521 15.97 13.02 -42.30
N THR A 522 16.72 12.81 -43.38
CA THR A 522 17.15 11.47 -43.84
C THR A 522 18.02 10.77 -42.80
N ARG A 523 18.99 11.50 -42.22
CA ARG A 523 19.87 11.00 -41.16
C ARG A 523 19.12 10.67 -39.86
N LEU A 524 18.19 11.53 -39.45
CA LEU A 524 17.37 11.30 -38.27
C LEU A 524 16.42 10.12 -38.45
N LYS A 525 15.81 9.97 -39.65
CA LYS A 525 15.01 8.78 -39.98
C LYS A 525 15.86 7.51 -39.90
N ALA A 526 17.05 7.50 -40.50
CA ALA A 526 17.96 6.34 -40.43
C ALA A 526 18.38 6.01 -38.99
N ALA A 527 18.54 7.01 -38.12
CA ALA A 527 18.82 6.80 -36.69
C ALA A 527 17.62 6.20 -35.94
N LEU A 528 16.38 6.61 -36.25
CA LEU A 528 15.15 6.00 -35.71
C LEU A 528 14.95 4.57 -36.23
N ASP A 529 15.08 4.34 -37.54
CA ASP A 529 14.96 3.02 -38.16
C ASP A 529 15.96 2.02 -37.54
N GLY A 530 17.22 2.44 -37.36
CA GLY A 530 18.25 1.66 -36.69
C GLY A 530 17.95 1.40 -35.21
N TRP A 531 17.42 2.39 -34.49
CA TRP A 531 17.00 2.22 -33.09
C TRP A 531 15.85 1.22 -32.92
N ILE A 532 14.88 1.20 -33.84
CA ILE A 532 13.77 0.25 -33.83
C ILE A 532 14.29 -1.19 -34.01
N ALA A 533 15.22 -1.42 -34.95
CA ALA A 533 15.84 -2.73 -35.16
C ALA A 533 16.61 -3.20 -33.90
N ASP A 534 17.43 -2.32 -33.33
CA ASP A 534 18.16 -2.52 -32.08
C ASP A 534 17.22 -2.94 -30.91
N ALA A 535 16.03 -2.34 -30.82
CA ALA A 535 15.06 -2.62 -29.77
C ALA A 535 14.35 -3.98 -29.95
N GLN A 536 14.07 -4.36 -31.19
CA GLN A 536 13.49 -5.68 -31.52
C GLN A 536 14.45 -6.83 -31.15
N GLU A 537 15.77 -6.64 -31.33
CA GLU A 537 16.76 -7.66 -30.94
C GLU A 537 16.87 -7.84 -29.41
N ILE A 538 16.75 -6.78 -28.62
CA ILE A 538 16.74 -6.91 -27.15
C ILE A 538 15.51 -7.70 -26.67
N CYS A 539 14.35 -7.53 -27.32
CA CYS A 539 13.14 -8.29 -26.96
C CYS A 539 13.31 -9.80 -27.22
N SER A 540 13.73 -10.19 -28.43
CA SER A 540 13.81 -11.61 -28.83
C SER A 540 14.86 -12.41 -28.04
N ARG A 541 15.89 -11.76 -27.50
CA ARG A 541 16.89 -12.40 -26.62
C ARG A 541 16.36 -12.70 -25.22
N HIS A 542 15.28 -12.06 -24.75
CA HIS A 542 14.77 -12.21 -23.37
C HIS A 542 13.74 -13.34 -23.21
N ASP A 543 12.87 -13.55 -24.20
CA ASP A 543 11.81 -14.57 -24.17
C ASP A 543 12.36 -16.00 -24.03
N ASN A 544 13.57 -16.26 -24.54
CA ASN A 544 14.23 -17.57 -24.47
C ASN A 544 14.72 -17.97 -23.06
N HIS A 545 14.69 -17.07 -22.06
CA HIS A 545 15.44 -17.26 -20.82
C HIS A 545 14.65 -17.26 -19.50
N ASN A 546 13.33 -16.96 -19.50
CA ASN A 546 12.62 -16.65 -18.25
C ASN A 546 11.18 -17.20 -18.16
N SER A 547 11.03 -18.47 -17.80
CA SER A 547 9.76 -19.18 -17.62
C SER A 547 9.07 -18.88 -16.27
N ASN A 548 8.83 -17.59 -15.95
CA ASN A 548 8.22 -17.17 -14.69
C ASN A 548 7.05 -16.17 -14.88
N PRO A 549 5.77 -16.54 -14.62
CA PRO A 549 4.62 -15.78 -15.13
C PRO A 549 4.39 -14.35 -14.58
N LYS A 550 5.05 -13.95 -13.48
CA LYS A 550 4.70 -12.71 -12.77
C LYS A 550 5.26 -11.42 -13.40
N GLY A 551 6.12 -11.51 -14.41
CA GLY A 551 6.70 -10.35 -15.11
C GLY A 551 5.89 -9.82 -16.31
N LEU A 552 4.88 -10.56 -16.78
CA LEU A 552 4.26 -10.30 -18.09
C LEU A 552 3.40 -9.03 -18.15
N THR A 553 2.78 -8.60 -17.05
CA THR A 553 1.75 -7.51 -17.08
C THR A 553 2.32 -6.11 -17.31
N ALA A 554 3.59 -5.86 -16.98
CA ALA A 554 4.28 -4.63 -17.34
C ALA A 554 4.84 -4.70 -18.78
N HIS A 555 5.39 -5.86 -19.16
CA HIS A 555 5.97 -6.06 -20.50
C HIS A 555 4.92 -6.03 -21.61
N SER A 556 3.75 -6.65 -21.41
CA SER A 556 2.66 -6.62 -22.41
C SER A 556 2.14 -5.20 -22.65
N ARG A 557 2.05 -4.37 -21.60
CA ARG A 557 1.68 -2.94 -21.71
C ARG A 557 2.72 -2.10 -22.48
N ILE A 558 4.00 -2.46 -22.40
CA ILE A 558 5.06 -1.79 -23.16
C ILE A 558 5.09 -2.31 -24.60
N GLN A 559 4.96 -3.62 -24.83
CA GLN A 559 4.80 -4.21 -26.16
C GLN A 559 3.58 -3.63 -26.90
N SER A 560 2.45 -3.42 -26.22
CA SER A 560 1.26 -2.82 -26.83
C SER A 560 1.48 -1.35 -27.20
N LYS A 561 2.14 -0.53 -26.34
CA LYS A 561 2.48 0.86 -26.70
C LYS A 561 3.52 0.93 -27.83
N LEU A 562 4.50 0.02 -27.88
CA LEU A 562 5.49 -0.04 -28.97
C LEU A 562 4.89 -0.51 -30.30
N ARG A 563 4.00 -1.51 -30.29
CA ARG A 563 3.24 -1.90 -31.51
C ARG A 563 2.30 -0.78 -31.96
N TYR A 564 1.58 -0.14 -31.04
CA TYR A 564 0.70 0.98 -31.39
C TYR A 564 1.46 2.14 -32.04
N ALA A 565 2.64 2.50 -31.52
CA ALA A 565 3.50 3.51 -32.14
C ALA A 565 4.00 3.08 -33.53
N HIS A 566 4.45 1.82 -33.68
CA HIS A 566 4.89 1.24 -34.95
C HIS A 566 3.78 1.24 -36.01
N ASP A 567 2.59 0.75 -35.65
CA ASP A 567 1.46 0.58 -36.57
C ASP A 567 0.78 1.92 -36.94
N SER A 568 0.93 2.95 -36.09
CA SER A 568 0.48 4.32 -36.37
C SER A 568 1.47 5.07 -37.28
N LEU A 569 2.78 4.82 -37.16
CA LEU A 569 3.83 5.42 -38.01
C LEU A 569 3.91 4.82 -39.43
N LEU A 570 3.12 3.77 -39.74
CA LEU A 570 3.19 3.02 -41.01
C LEU A 570 1.91 3.10 -41.86
N ARG A 571 0.92 3.92 -41.48
CA ARG A 571 -0.29 4.13 -42.31
C ARG A 571 0.00 5.15 -43.44
N PRO A 572 -0.28 4.83 -44.71
CA PRO A 572 -0.28 5.81 -45.78
C PRO A 572 -1.61 6.60 -45.81
N ASP A 573 -1.55 7.89 -46.14
CA ASP A 573 -2.67 8.85 -46.11
C ASP A 573 -3.74 8.67 -47.22
N SER A 574 -4.03 7.44 -47.65
CA SER A 574 -4.86 7.19 -48.85
C SER A 574 -5.75 5.93 -48.80
N ALA A 575 -6.63 5.85 -47.81
CA ALA A 575 -7.76 4.90 -47.82
C ALA A 575 -9.03 5.50 -47.16
N PRO A 576 -10.11 5.81 -47.91
CA PRO A 576 -11.38 6.23 -47.32
C PRO A 576 -12.12 5.06 -46.65
N TYR A 577 -12.80 5.35 -45.55
CA TYR A 577 -13.41 4.34 -44.67
C TYR A 577 -14.75 3.81 -45.23
N THR A 578 -14.76 2.64 -45.86
CA THR A 578 -16.00 1.95 -46.25
C THR A 578 -16.60 1.22 -45.04
N VAL A 579 -17.71 1.74 -44.51
CA VAL A 579 -18.51 1.08 -43.46
C VAL A 579 -19.28 -0.09 -44.05
N GLY A 580 -19.00 -1.31 -43.58
CA GLY A 580 -19.81 -2.49 -43.84
C GLY A 580 -20.97 -2.60 -42.85
N THR A 581 -22.18 -2.93 -43.33
CA THR A 581 -23.44 -2.91 -42.56
C THR A 581 -24.06 -4.29 -42.38
N GLU A 582 -24.37 -4.65 -41.13
CA GLU A 582 -25.40 -5.62 -40.66
C GLU A 582 -25.80 -5.08 -39.25
N GLN A 583 -27.02 -4.59 -38.96
CA GLN A 583 -28.35 -5.24 -38.88
C GLN A 583 -28.41 -6.40 -37.85
N ASP A 584 -29.35 -6.52 -36.90
CA ASP A 584 -30.47 -5.68 -36.39
C ASP A 584 -30.96 -6.29 -35.02
N THR A 585 -31.88 -5.82 -34.16
CA THR A 585 -32.94 -4.77 -34.19
C THR A 585 -33.30 -4.26 -32.75
N VAL A 586 -33.77 -3.01 -32.64
CA VAL A 586 -34.87 -2.43 -31.79
C VAL A 586 -35.48 -3.28 -30.63
N SER A 587 -35.60 -2.81 -29.37
CA SER A 587 -36.69 -1.94 -28.77
C SER A 587 -36.25 -1.44 -27.36
N GLN A 588 -36.50 -0.22 -26.82
CA GLN A 588 -37.73 0.60 -26.59
C GLN A 588 -38.78 -0.06 -25.66
N THR A 589 -39.44 0.57 -24.66
CA THR A 589 -39.44 1.91 -23.98
C THR A 589 -40.22 1.75 -22.63
N HIS A 590 -40.07 2.52 -21.54
CA HIS A 590 -40.58 3.90 -21.26
C HIS A 590 -40.23 4.30 -19.80
N HIS A 591 -39.73 5.52 -19.52
CA HIS A 591 -40.43 6.71 -18.97
C HIS A 591 -40.92 6.71 -17.50
N GLY A 592 -40.46 7.71 -16.73
CA GLY A 592 -40.93 8.14 -15.41
C GLY A 592 -39.96 9.19 -14.85
N ASN A 593 -40.36 10.46 -14.71
CA ASN A 593 -39.43 11.61 -14.60
C ASN A 593 -39.72 12.51 -13.37
N THR A 594 -38.81 13.45 -13.10
CA THR A 594 -38.78 14.49 -12.03
C THR A 594 -38.36 14.01 -10.63
N GLY A 595 -37.49 14.73 -9.90
CA GLY A 595 -36.67 15.89 -10.31
C GLY A 595 -35.85 16.51 -9.17
N PHE A 596 -34.90 17.40 -9.53
CA PHE A 596 -34.02 18.22 -8.67
C PHE A 596 -32.92 17.51 -7.86
N LEU A 597 -31.74 17.34 -8.49
CA LEU A 597 -30.44 17.77 -7.93
C LEU A 597 -29.31 17.74 -9.00
N ASP A 598 -29.46 18.54 -10.07
CA ASP A 598 -28.49 18.59 -11.17
C ASP A 598 -27.39 19.64 -10.97
N ALA A 599 -26.17 19.17 -10.65
CA ALA A 599 -24.89 19.83 -10.95
C ALA A 599 -23.75 18.80 -10.80
N TYR A 600 -22.70 18.91 -11.63
CA TYR A 600 -21.52 18.01 -11.73
C TYR A 600 -21.75 16.66 -12.43
N ASN A 601 -21.85 16.70 -13.76
CA ASN A 601 -21.22 15.66 -14.57
C ASN A 601 -19.70 15.91 -14.63
N GLU A 602 -18.91 14.85 -14.64
CA GLU A 602 -17.48 14.91 -14.96
C GLU A 602 -17.29 15.17 -16.47
N PRO A 603 -16.33 16.02 -16.90
CA PRO A 603 -15.80 15.93 -18.25
C PRO A 603 -14.94 14.67 -18.36
N GLU A 604 -15.04 13.94 -19.47
CA GLU A 604 -14.17 12.79 -19.74
C GLU A 604 -12.70 13.26 -19.77
N ALA A 605 -11.84 12.57 -19.02
CA ALA A 605 -10.45 12.97 -18.89
C ALA A 605 -9.67 12.68 -20.18
N GLU A 606 -9.46 13.72 -20.99
CA GLU A 606 -8.55 13.69 -22.13
C GLU A 606 -7.21 13.07 -21.72
N THR A 607 -6.79 12.03 -22.45
CA THR A 607 -5.51 11.41 -22.14
C THR A 607 -4.38 12.29 -22.69
N MET A 608 -3.18 12.20 -22.11
CA MET A 608 -2.00 12.88 -22.67
C MET A 608 -1.74 12.48 -24.13
N ASP A 609 -2.09 11.24 -24.49
CA ASP A 609 -2.02 10.76 -25.87
C ASP A 609 -3.07 11.49 -26.75
N THR A 610 -4.31 11.69 -26.26
CA THR A 610 -5.37 12.50 -26.93
C THR A 610 -4.98 13.97 -27.11
N PHE A 611 -4.41 14.60 -26.07
CA PHE A 611 -3.94 15.99 -26.13
C PHE A 611 -2.79 16.16 -27.13
N MET A 612 -1.88 15.19 -27.21
CA MET A 612 -0.80 15.19 -28.19
C MET A 612 -1.31 14.91 -29.60
N ASP A 613 -2.28 14.01 -29.78
CA ASP A 613 -2.88 13.70 -31.08
C ASP A 613 -3.72 14.89 -31.61
N SER A 614 -4.45 15.61 -30.76
CA SER A 614 -5.05 16.93 -31.11
C SER A 614 -3.94 17.92 -31.48
N PHE A 615 -2.95 18.14 -30.62
CA PHE A 615 -1.88 19.09 -30.86
C PHE A 615 -1.08 18.83 -32.17
N PHE A 616 -0.97 17.57 -32.63
CA PHE A 616 -0.39 17.25 -33.93
C PHE A 616 -1.40 17.25 -35.09
N SER A 617 -2.65 16.85 -34.88
CA SER A 617 -3.70 16.86 -35.91
C SER A 617 -4.11 18.29 -36.30
N ASP A 618 -4.35 19.15 -35.30
CA ASP A 618 -4.73 20.55 -35.47
C ASP A 618 -3.59 21.41 -36.03
N TYR A 619 -2.34 20.92 -35.97
CA TYR A 619 -1.15 21.62 -36.47
C TYR A 619 -0.67 21.15 -37.86
N LEU A 620 -1.29 20.12 -38.45
CA LEU A 620 -0.85 19.51 -39.72
C LEU A 620 -1.86 19.61 -40.87
N GLN A 621 -3.03 20.25 -40.69
CA GLN A 621 -4.02 20.45 -41.77
C GLN A 621 -4.45 21.92 -41.95
N GLY A 622 -3.87 22.56 -42.97
CA GLY A 622 -4.60 23.44 -43.90
C GLY A 622 -5.13 24.82 -43.44
N ASP A 623 -4.50 25.86 -43.97
CA ASP A 623 -4.95 27.26 -44.07
C ASP A 623 -4.94 28.13 -42.78
N TRP A 624 -4.37 29.33 -42.91
CA TRP A 624 -4.10 30.28 -41.81
C TRP A 624 -5.01 31.53 -41.90
N SER A 625 -6.30 31.33 -42.17
CA SER A 625 -7.26 32.40 -42.45
C SER A 625 -8.06 32.91 -41.25
N TRP A 626 -7.72 32.48 -40.02
CA TRP A 626 -8.46 32.87 -38.79
C TRP A 626 -7.60 33.36 -37.60
N ASP A 627 -6.32 33.67 -37.80
CA ASP A 627 -5.53 34.36 -36.76
C ASP A 627 -5.89 35.87 -36.72
N PRO A 628 -6.44 36.40 -35.61
CA PRO A 628 -6.79 37.82 -35.48
C PRO A 628 -5.56 38.76 -35.44
N PHE A 629 -4.34 38.25 -35.42
CA PHE A 629 -3.10 39.02 -35.50
C PHE A 629 -2.37 38.90 -36.85
N SER A 630 -2.89 38.11 -37.80
CA SER A 630 -2.28 37.90 -39.13
C SER A 630 -2.29 39.14 -40.04
N THR A 631 -3.10 40.16 -39.71
CA THR A 631 -3.25 41.39 -40.50
C THR A 631 -2.28 42.51 -40.12
N PHE A 632 -0.97 42.21 -40.09
CA PHE A 632 0.09 43.23 -40.18
C PHE A 632 1.15 42.80 -41.20
N SER A 633 0.91 43.16 -42.47
CA SER A 633 1.86 42.97 -43.56
C SER A 633 3.06 43.91 -43.42
N SER A 634 4.28 43.38 -43.62
CA SER A 634 5.52 44.16 -43.62
C SER A 634 5.66 45.02 -44.89
N THR A 635 4.93 46.13 -44.94
CA THR A 635 5.12 47.23 -45.90
C THR A 635 5.05 48.58 -45.20
N ASP A 636 5.84 48.75 -44.14
CA ASP A 636 6.59 49.97 -43.82
C ASP A 636 7.52 49.71 -42.61
N LEU A 637 8.68 50.40 -42.60
CA LEU A 637 9.80 50.33 -41.62
C LEU A 637 10.61 49.02 -41.58
#